data_AF-A0A830HQA8-F1
#
_entry.id   AF-A0A830HQA8-F1
#
_cell.length_a   1.000
_cell.length_b   1.000
_cell.length_c   1.000
_cell.angle_alpha   90.00
_cell.angle_beta   90.00
_cell.angle_gamma   90.00
#
_symmetry.space_group_name_H-M   'P 1'
#
loop_
_entity.id
_entity.type
_entity.pdbx_description
1 polymer ?
#
loop_
_entity_poly.entity_id
_entity_poly.type
_entity_poly.pdbx_seq_one_letter_code
_entity_poly.pdbx_strand_id
1 'polypeptide(L)'
;MTAMEYKIEASKEDLDKRGIRHDDLLVQPGQEAEDKWYLVGDWKPPKVGEPVRGKSYYLGQLRLRVRIDDCEKKCKELGINYGDVDDVIAASQLKSSNPVQARYNELADRIKAKEAELGIKSGGLFG
;
A
#
# COMPACT_ATOMS: atom_id res chain seq x y z
N MET A 1 19.89 -10.20 10.91
CA MET A 1 18.81 -9.59 10.10
C MET A 1 18.68 -10.39 8.81
N THR A 2 17.50 -10.91 8.52
CA THR A 2 17.20 -11.68 7.30
C THR A 2 16.99 -10.75 6.09
N ALA A 3 17.06 -11.30 4.87
CA ALA A 3 16.80 -10.53 3.65
C ALA A 3 15.38 -9.93 3.61
N MET A 4 14.40 -10.59 4.22
CA MET A 4 13.04 -10.06 4.35
C MET A 4 12.98 -8.87 5.31
N GLU A 5 13.66 -8.96 6.45
CA GLU A 5 13.72 -7.88 7.45
C GLU A 5 14.40 -6.64 6.89
N TYR A 6 15.50 -6.81 6.14
CA TYR A 6 16.15 -5.70 5.44
C TYR A 6 15.19 -4.99 4.45
N LYS A 7 14.45 -5.76 3.65
CA LYS A 7 13.47 -5.20 2.69
C LYS A 7 12.34 -4.44 3.37
N ILE A 8 11.86 -4.95 4.51
CA ILE A 8 10.84 -4.28 5.31
C ILE A 8 11.38 -2.96 5.85
N GLU A 9 12.58 -2.96 6.44
CA GLU A 9 13.15 -1.75 7.03
C GLU A 9 13.44 -0.68 5.98
N ALA A 10 14.00 -1.07 4.83
CA ALA A 10 14.21 -0.16 3.71
C ALA A 10 12.88 0.43 3.18
N SER A 11 11.80 -0.35 3.18
CA SER A 11 10.49 0.14 2.74
C SER A 11 9.86 1.10 3.77
N LYS A 12 10.05 0.85 5.08
CA LYS A 12 9.64 1.77 6.14
C LYS A 12 10.38 3.10 6.05
N GLU A 13 11.71 3.05 5.87
CA GLU A 13 12.53 4.25 5.76
C GLU A 13 12.10 5.13 4.56
N ASP A 14 11.72 4.54 3.43
CA ASP A 14 11.19 5.27 2.27
C ASP A 14 9.82 5.91 2.58
N LEU A 15 8.92 5.19 3.24
CA LEU A 15 7.63 5.74 3.67
C LEU A 15 7.80 6.90 4.66
N ASP A 16 8.71 6.76 5.63
CA ASP A 16 9.00 7.79 6.63
C ASP A 16 9.56 9.06 5.96
N LYS A 17 10.49 8.92 5.01
CA LYS A 17 11.02 10.04 4.20
C LYS A 17 9.93 10.77 3.42
N ARG A 18 8.87 10.07 3.03
CA ARG A 18 7.72 10.61 2.29
C ARG A 18 6.58 11.08 3.19
N GLY A 19 6.67 10.84 4.51
CA GLY A 19 5.60 11.15 5.46
C GLY A 19 4.35 10.28 5.32
N ILE A 20 4.49 9.07 4.74
CA ILE A 20 3.37 8.14 4.52
C ILE A 20 3.22 7.25 5.75
N ARG A 21 2.07 7.34 6.40
CA ARG A 21 1.74 6.50 7.57
C ARG A 21 1.61 5.02 7.18
N HIS A 22 2.02 4.13 8.07
CA HIS A 22 1.91 2.68 7.90
C HIS A 22 1.67 1.92 9.22
N ASP A 23 1.37 2.65 10.29
CA ASP A 23 1.14 2.14 11.65
C ASP A 23 -0.09 1.25 11.73
N ASP A 24 -1.10 1.51 10.89
CA ASP A 24 -2.32 0.72 10.76
C ASP A 24 -2.10 -0.73 10.26
N LEU A 25 -0.92 -1.04 9.75
CA LEU A 25 -0.53 -2.40 9.33
C LEU A 25 0.03 -3.26 10.48
N LEU A 26 0.26 -2.66 11.65
CA LEU A 26 0.80 -3.31 12.85
C LEU A 26 -0.32 -3.55 13.87
N VAL A 27 -0.18 -4.61 14.65
CA VAL A 27 -1.10 -4.92 15.75
C VAL A 27 -1.05 -3.78 16.78
N GLN A 28 -2.20 -3.14 17.00
CA GLN A 28 -2.37 -2.07 17.97
C GLN A 28 -2.64 -2.60 19.39
N PRO A 29 -2.37 -1.82 20.45
CA PRO A 29 -2.78 -2.18 21.80
C PRO A 29 -4.29 -2.46 21.88
N GLY A 30 -4.66 -3.64 22.40
CA GLY A 30 -6.07 -4.04 22.54
C GLY A 30 -6.72 -4.60 21.28
N GLN A 31 -5.98 -4.70 20.16
CA GLN A 31 -6.45 -5.34 18.93
C GLN A 31 -6.08 -6.82 18.95
N GLU A 32 -7.07 -7.72 18.76
CA GLU A 32 -6.78 -9.10 18.40
C GLU A 32 -6.38 -9.16 16.92
N ALA A 33 -5.40 -9.99 16.58
CA ALA A 33 -4.99 -10.19 15.19
C ALA A 33 -6.18 -10.69 14.35
N GLU A 34 -6.62 -9.87 13.40
CA GLU A 34 -7.86 -10.08 12.64
C GLU A 34 -7.88 -11.41 11.89
N ASP A 35 -6.76 -11.75 11.28
CA ASP A 35 -6.58 -13.02 10.61
C ASP A 35 -5.97 -14.00 11.60
N LYS A 36 -6.74 -15.02 11.97
CA LYS A 36 -6.28 -16.14 12.80
C LYS A 36 -5.35 -17.09 12.04
N TRP A 37 -4.50 -16.56 11.16
CA TRP A 37 -3.51 -17.32 10.40
C TRP A 37 -2.55 -18.08 11.33
N TYR A 38 -2.35 -17.57 12.56
CA TYR A 38 -1.61 -18.23 13.62
C TYR A 38 -2.30 -19.49 14.17
N LEU A 39 -3.57 -19.78 13.83
CA LEU A 39 -4.24 -21.04 14.21
C LEU A 39 -3.85 -22.23 13.34
N VAL A 40 -3.10 -22.01 12.25
CA VAL A 40 -2.65 -23.09 11.36
C VAL A 40 -1.20 -23.43 11.69
N GLY A 41 -0.96 -24.54 12.40
CA GLY A 41 0.38 -25.03 12.77
C GLY A 41 0.93 -24.45 14.08
N ASP A 42 2.24 -24.56 14.32
CA ASP A 42 2.92 -24.09 15.56
C ASP A 42 3.16 -22.57 15.62
N TRP A 43 2.29 -21.80 14.97
CA TRP A 43 2.46 -20.36 14.86
C TRP A 43 1.90 -19.64 16.09
N LYS A 44 2.55 -18.56 16.49
CA LYS A 44 2.15 -17.78 17.67
C LYS A 44 1.29 -16.58 17.25
N PRO A 45 0.32 -16.17 18.07
CA PRO A 45 -0.38 -14.90 17.85
C PRO A 45 0.62 -13.76 17.74
N PRO A 46 0.46 -12.85 16.76
CA PRO A 46 1.35 -11.71 16.63
C PRO A 46 1.16 -10.76 17.82
N LYS A 47 2.27 -10.14 18.23
CA LYS A 47 2.30 -9.18 19.35
C LYS A 47 2.08 -7.75 18.86
N VAL A 48 1.76 -6.85 19.79
CA VAL A 48 1.73 -5.40 19.52
C VAL A 48 3.04 -4.96 18.85
N GLY A 49 2.92 -4.21 17.76
CA GLY A 49 4.05 -3.76 16.94
C GLY A 49 4.54 -4.79 15.91
N GLU A 50 3.99 -6.01 15.90
CA GLU A 50 4.20 -6.96 14.80
C GLU A 50 3.13 -6.76 13.71
N PRO A 51 3.39 -7.18 12.46
CA PRO A 51 2.41 -7.09 11.40
C PRO A 51 1.12 -7.86 11.70
N VAL A 52 -0.04 -7.25 11.41
CA VAL A 52 -1.36 -7.89 11.57
C VAL A 52 -1.46 -9.16 10.71
N ARG A 53 -0.85 -9.11 9.53
CA ARG A 53 -0.75 -10.23 8.58
C ARG A 53 0.71 -10.47 8.24
N GLY A 54 1.08 -11.74 8.03
CA GLY A 54 2.48 -12.19 7.92
C GLY A 54 3.42 -11.31 7.08
N LYS A 55 4.73 -11.38 7.37
CA LYS A 55 5.78 -10.47 6.86
C LYS A 55 5.75 -10.21 5.35
N SER A 56 5.42 -11.21 4.53
CA SER A 56 5.32 -11.06 3.07
C SER A 56 4.17 -10.13 2.64
N TYR A 57 3.01 -10.25 3.27
CA TYR A 57 1.86 -9.38 3.02
C TYR A 57 2.17 -7.95 3.47
N TYR A 58 2.77 -7.82 4.66
CA TYR A 58 3.21 -6.54 5.20
C TYR A 58 4.14 -5.79 4.25
N LEU A 59 5.20 -6.44 3.76
CA LEU A 59 6.10 -5.86 2.77
C LEU A 59 5.38 -5.43 1.48
N GLY A 60 4.40 -6.22 1.02
CA GLY A 60 3.58 -5.88 -0.13
C GLY A 60 2.79 -4.58 0.06
N GLN A 61 2.17 -4.41 1.23
CA GLN A 61 1.41 -3.21 1.56
C GLN A 61 2.29 -1.97 1.70
N LEU A 62 3.48 -2.09 2.31
CA LEU A 62 4.43 -0.97 2.40
C LEU A 62 4.80 -0.44 1.00
N ARG A 63 5.16 -1.35 0.09
CA ARG A 63 5.52 -1.00 -1.30
C ARG A 63 4.35 -0.43 -2.09
N LEU A 64 3.14 -0.95 -1.85
CA LEU A 64 1.94 -0.47 -2.52
C LEU A 64 1.63 1.00 -2.17
N ARG A 65 1.85 1.39 -0.90
CA ARG A 65 1.66 2.78 -0.47
C ARG A 65 2.64 3.74 -1.15
N VAL A 66 3.90 3.36 -1.31
CA VAL A 66 4.90 4.14 -2.07
C VAL A 66 4.43 4.37 -3.50
N ARG A 67 3.95 3.30 -4.16
CA ARG A 67 3.45 3.38 -5.53
C ARG A 67 2.23 4.29 -5.68
N ILE A 68 1.33 4.27 -4.69
CA ILE A 68 0.17 5.18 -4.69
C ILE A 68 0.62 6.63 -4.57
N ASP A 69 1.54 6.94 -3.68
CA ASP A 69 2.12 8.29 -3.54
C ASP A 69 2.79 8.77 -4.84
N ASP A 70 3.52 7.89 -5.53
CA ASP A 70 4.11 8.19 -6.85
C ASP A 70 3.02 8.48 -7.89
N CYS A 71 1.96 7.67 -7.93
CA CYS A 71 0.82 7.89 -8.81
C CYS A 71 0.09 9.21 -8.51
N GLU A 72 -0.15 9.54 -7.24
CA GLU A 72 -0.82 10.78 -6.84
C GLU A 72 -0.01 12.02 -7.26
N LYS A 73 1.30 11.99 -7.05
CA LYS A 73 2.21 13.05 -7.54
C LYS A 73 2.12 13.17 -9.05
N LYS A 74 2.10 12.05 -9.77
CA LYS A 74 1.99 12.07 -11.23
C LYS A 74 0.65 12.60 -11.71
N CYS A 75 -0.45 12.21 -11.06
CA CYS A 75 -1.77 12.77 -11.33
C CYS A 75 -1.79 14.29 -11.15
N LYS A 76 -1.17 14.79 -10.08
CA LYS A 76 -1.04 16.23 -9.83
C LYS A 76 -0.22 16.94 -10.91
N GLU A 77 0.91 16.37 -11.33
CA GLU A 77 1.73 16.91 -12.44
C GLU A 77 0.93 17.01 -13.74
N LEU A 78 0.12 15.99 -14.03
CA LEU A 78 -0.65 15.88 -15.26
C LEU A 78 -2.02 16.59 -15.21
N GLY A 79 -2.33 17.28 -14.10
CA GLY A 79 -3.61 17.97 -13.90
C GLY A 79 -4.82 17.04 -13.83
N ILE A 80 -4.63 15.78 -13.43
CA ILE A 80 -5.69 14.79 -13.26
C ILE A 80 -6.36 15.03 -11.90
N ASN A 81 -7.60 15.54 -11.91
CA ASN A 81 -8.39 15.70 -10.68
C ASN A 81 -8.89 14.33 -10.20
N TYR A 82 -8.53 13.93 -8.99
CA TYR A 82 -9.07 12.74 -8.34
C TYR A 82 -9.84 13.17 -7.08
N GLY A 83 -11.17 13.13 -7.14
CA GLY A 83 -12.01 12.92 -5.97
C GLY A 83 -12.33 11.42 -5.93
N ASP A 84 -12.38 10.71 -4.81
CA ASP A 84 -12.39 11.13 -3.42
C ASP A 84 -11.45 10.25 -2.59
N VAL A 85 -10.74 10.87 -1.65
CA VAL A 85 -10.08 10.15 -0.53
C VAL A 85 -11.12 9.32 0.24
N ASP A 86 -12.39 9.76 0.24
CA ASP A 86 -13.52 9.09 0.87
C ASP A 86 -13.99 7.84 0.12
N ASP A 87 -13.85 7.73 -1.21
CA ASP A 87 -14.22 6.53 -1.96
C ASP A 87 -13.23 5.37 -1.70
N VAL A 88 -11.98 5.70 -1.36
CA VAL A 88 -10.97 4.73 -0.90
C VAL A 88 -11.24 4.32 0.56
N ILE A 89 -11.70 5.26 1.39
CA ILE A 89 -12.18 4.96 2.75
C ILE A 89 -13.46 4.11 2.68
N ALA A 90 -14.36 4.33 1.72
CA ALA A 90 -15.54 3.52 1.48
C ALA A 90 -15.19 2.13 0.90
N ALA A 91 -14.22 2.05 -0.02
CA ALA A 91 -13.68 0.79 -0.51
C ALA A 91 -12.98 0.00 0.61
N SER A 92 -12.39 0.68 1.58
CA SER A 92 -11.82 0.05 2.80
C SER A 92 -12.88 -0.61 3.70
N GLN A 93 -14.16 -0.23 3.56
CA GLN A 93 -15.29 -0.83 4.30
C GLN A 93 -15.97 -2.00 3.54
N LEU A 94 -15.63 -2.25 2.28
CA LEU A 94 -16.18 -3.35 1.48
C LEU A 94 -15.31 -4.61 1.59
N LYS A 95 -15.96 -5.73 1.96
CA LYS A 95 -15.37 -7.06 2.17
C LYS A 95 -14.94 -7.74 0.85
N SER A 96 -14.08 -7.12 0.05
CA SER A 96 -13.48 -7.77 -1.12
C SER A 96 -11.97 -7.50 -1.25
N SER A 97 -11.31 -8.28 -2.11
CA SER A 97 -9.86 -8.35 -2.28
C SER A 97 -9.18 -6.99 -2.51
N ASN A 98 -8.45 -6.53 -1.49
CA ASN A 98 -7.47 -5.44 -1.42
C ASN A 98 -7.87 -4.09 -2.10
N PRO A 99 -8.74 -3.29 -1.47
CA PRO A 99 -9.19 -1.98 -2.00
C PRO A 99 -8.05 -1.00 -2.33
N VAL A 100 -6.93 -1.11 -1.63
CA VAL A 100 -5.71 -0.32 -1.89
C VAL A 100 -5.11 -0.65 -3.26
N GLN A 101 -5.15 -1.92 -3.68
CA GLN A 101 -4.66 -2.35 -4.99
C GLN A 101 -5.58 -1.86 -6.12
N ALA A 102 -6.88 -1.83 -5.89
CA ALA A 102 -7.85 -1.28 -6.84
C ALA A 102 -7.58 0.21 -7.10
N ARG A 103 -7.35 0.99 -6.04
CA ARG A 103 -6.96 2.41 -6.14
C ARG A 103 -5.68 2.60 -6.98
N TYR A 104 -4.65 1.81 -6.70
CA TYR A 104 -3.42 1.88 -7.48
C TYR A 104 -3.67 1.64 -8.97
N ASN A 105 -4.44 0.60 -9.32
CA ASN A 105 -4.74 0.28 -10.71
C ASN A 105 -5.52 1.41 -11.41
N GLU A 106 -6.50 2.01 -10.73
CA GLU A 106 -7.27 3.12 -11.27
C GLU A 106 -6.38 4.34 -11.58
N LEU A 107 -5.54 4.75 -10.61
CA LEU A 107 -4.60 5.87 -10.81
C LEU A 107 -3.63 5.56 -11.96
N ALA A 108 -3.12 4.33 -12.01
CA ALA A 108 -2.21 3.88 -13.04
C ALA A 108 -2.81 4.00 -14.45
N ASP A 109 -4.05 3.57 -14.62
CA ASP A 109 -4.72 3.60 -15.92
C ASP A 109 -5.05 5.04 -16.36
N ARG A 110 -5.42 5.92 -15.43
CA ARG A 110 -5.66 7.34 -15.72
C ARG A 110 -4.37 8.06 -16.14
N ILE A 111 -3.25 7.78 -15.47
CA ILE A 111 -1.93 8.30 -15.88
C ILE A 111 -1.60 7.86 -17.30
N LYS A 112 -1.73 6.56 -17.60
CA LYS A 112 -1.45 6.02 -18.95
C LYS A 112 -2.32 6.68 -20.02
N ALA A 113 -3.61 6.84 -19.76
CA ALA A 113 -4.52 7.51 -20.68
C ALA A 113 -4.07 8.96 -20.94
N LYS A 114 -3.69 9.69 -19.89
CA LYS A 114 -3.24 11.07 -20.01
C LYS A 114 -1.90 11.23 -20.71
N GLU A 115 -0.95 10.33 -20.45
CA GLU A 115 0.32 10.29 -21.16
C GLU A 115 0.12 10.03 -22.66
N ALA A 116 -0.80 9.12 -23.01
CA ALA A 116 -1.17 8.85 -24.39
C ALA A 116 -1.80 10.07 -25.09
N GLU A 117 -2.71 10.79 -24.42
CA GLU A 117 -3.29 12.04 -24.93
C GLU A 117 -2.22 13.11 -25.21
N LEU A 118 -1.21 13.20 -24.35
CA LEU A 118 -0.15 14.21 -24.42
C LEU A 118 1.04 13.80 -25.30
N GLY A 119 1.03 12.58 -25.87
CA GLY A 119 2.14 12.05 -26.67
C GLY A 119 3.43 11.81 -25.86
N ILE A 120 3.32 11.69 -24.54
CA ILE A 120 4.45 11.43 -23.65
C ILE A 120 4.75 9.93 -23.67
N LYS A 121 6.00 9.53 -23.94
CA LYS A 121 6.41 8.14 -23.75
C LYS A 121 6.39 7.83 -22.25
N SER A 122 5.56 6.87 -21.84
CA SER A 122 5.39 6.47 -20.44
C SER A 122 6.74 6.20 -19.78
N GLY A 123 7.15 7.11 -18.89
CA GLY A 123 8.43 7.07 -18.21
C GLY A 123 8.37 6.15 -17.00
N GLY A 124 8.43 4.84 -17.22
CA GLY A 124 8.91 3.87 -16.22
C GLY A 124 8.17 3.74 -14.89
N LEU A 125 7.06 4.44 -14.63
CA LEU A 125 6.28 4.31 -13.38
C LEU A 125 5.80 2.87 -13.11
N PHE A 126 5.78 2.02 -14.14
CA PHE A 126 5.34 0.63 -14.10
C PHE A 126 6.45 -0.39 -14.41
N GLY A 127 7.72 0.05 -14.48
CA GLY A 127 8.89 -0.78 -14.78
C GLY A 127 9.46 -1.52 -13.58
#